data_AF-A0A562NBK0-F1
#
_entry.id   AF-A0A562NBK0-F1
#
_cell.length_a   1.000
_cell.length_b   1.000
_cell.length_c   1.000
_cell.angle_alpha   90.00
_cell.angle_beta   90.00
_cell.angle_gamma   90.00
#
_symmetry.space_group_name_H-M   'P 1'
#
loop_
_entity.id
_entity.type
_entity.pdbx_description
1 polymer ?
#
loop_
_entity_poly.entity_id
_entity_poly.type
_entity_poly.pdbx_seq_one_letter_code
_entity_poly.pdbx_strand_id
1 'polypeptide(L)'
;MAKAANTGGERRTSWQSAVAGFILGGFAGGFLGYFGDALAGWAVDEYWSPSPSVKIDFQAEQRCPNGKLTDIRRFFEDDGIPLSNGADQLTICDSEALMTTRSQVPRDLAAKYPACLKWIDSDLIMLRASKAICALPDDAGFVCDGANGRIFPGSGALGIGNSVELCATELLVRFGFSP
;
A
#
# COMPACT_ATOMS: atom_id res chain seq x y z
N MET A 1 -79.90 -34.71 33.55
CA MET A 1 -79.33 -33.41 33.12
C MET A 1 -77.89 -33.35 33.61
N ALA A 2 -77.02 -32.84 32.71
CA ALA A 2 -75.60 -32.50 32.78
C ALA A 2 -74.90 -32.39 34.17
N LYS A 3 -73.57 -32.56 34.31
CA LYS A 3 -72.44 -33.00 33.48
C LYS A 3 -71.20 -32.94 34.39
N ALA A 4 -70.31 -33.90 34.24
CA ALA A 4 -68.99 -33.94 34.88
C ALA A 4 -68.07 -32.80 34.43
N ALA A 5 -67.09 -32.43 35.25
CA ALA A 5 -65.69 -32.37 34.83
C ALA A 5 -64.77 -32.22 36.04
N ASN A 6 -63.71 -33.03 36.01
CA ASN A 6 -62.78 -33.33 37.09
C ASN A 6 -61.38 -32.80 36.71
N THR A 7 -60.58 -32.54 37.75
CA THR A 7 -59.12 -32.69 37.84
C THR A 7 -58.14 -31.77 37.09
N GLY A 8 -57.14 -31.34 37.88
CA GLY A 8 -55.78 -30.94 37.47
C GLY A 8 -55.44 -29.53 37.92
N GLY A 9 -54.53 -29.23 38.85
CA GLY A 9 -53.44 -30.00 39.46
C GLY A 9 -52.14 -29.22 39.31
N GLU A 10 -51.66 -28.62 40.41
CA GLU A 10 -50.25 -28.25 40.71
C GLU A 10 -49.55 -27.22 39.79
N ARG A 11 -48.53 -26.42 40.15
CA ARG A 11 -47.66 -26.30 41.33
C ARG A 11 -47.00 -24.89 41.30
N ARG A 12 -46.32 -24.58 42.41
CA ARG A 12 -45.64 -23.35 42.86
C ARG A 12 -44.60 -22.71 41.92
N THR A 13 -44.10 -21.56 42.42
CA THR A 13 -42.84 -20.82 42.17
C THR A 13 -42.89 -19.88 40.96
N SER A 14 -43.13 -18.56 41.15
CA SER A 14 -42.14 -17.56 41.61
C SER A 14 -40.77 -17.85 41.03
N TRP A 15 -40.45 -17.17 39.93
CA TRP A 15 -39.14 -16.75 39.42
C TRP A 15 -39.40 -16.16 38.03
N GLN A 16 -39.16 -14.85 37.87
CA GLN A 16 -38.62 -14.17 36.68
C GLN A 16 -38.98 -12.69 36.73
N SER A 17 -38.11 -11.93 37.40
CA SER A 17 -37.94 -10.50 37.18
C SER A 17 -37.46 -10.29 35.74
N ALA A 18 -38.34 -9.81 34.88
CA ALA A 18 -37.94 -9.32 33.56
C ALA A 18 -37.40 -7.90 33.71
N VAL A 19 -36.08 -7.78 33.72
CA VAL A 19 -35.35 -6.53 33.51
C VAL A 19 -35.54 -6.13 32.05
N ALA A 20 -36.47 -5.22 31.77
CA ALA A 20 -36.59 -4.55 30.48
C ALA A 20 -35.68 -3.33 30.48
N GLY A 21 -34.42 -3.54 30.10
CA GLY A 21 -33.48 -2.45 29.79
C GLY A 21 -33.71 -1.94 28.36
N PHE A 22 -34.27 -0.74 28.24
CA PHE A 22 -34.16 0.08 27.03
C PHE A 22 -33.66 1.46 27.47
N ILE A 23 -32.34 1.67 27.36
CA ILE A 23 -31.74 3.00 27.41
C ILE A 23 -31.38 3.36 25.96
N LEU A 24 -31.72 4.60 25.60
CA LEU A 24 -31.13 5.48 24.57
C LEU A 24 -32.15 5.98 23.54
N GLY A 25 -32.82 7.06 23.94
CA GLY A 25 -33.62 7.91 23.06
C GLY A 25 -33.90 9.25 23.72
N GLY A 26 -32.84 10.03 23.99
CA GLY A 26 -32.93 11.41 24.52
C GLY A 26 -32.00 12.31 23.72
N PHE A 27 -32.52 13.11 22.78
CA PHE A 27 -32.86 14.53 22.97
C PHE A 27 -31.66 15.43 23.31
N ALA A 28 -31.15 16.15 22.32
CA ALA A 28 -30.61 17.53 22.45
C ALA A 28 -30.22 18.10 21.06
N GLY A 29 -31.20 18.46 20.23
CA GLY A 29 -30.98 19.43 19.17
C GLY A 29 -31.01 20.84 19.78
N GLY A 30 -29.95 21.64 19.59
CA GLY A 30 -30.03 23.07 19.92
C GLY A 30 -28.76 23.87 20.15
N PHE A 31 -27.56 23.28 20.34
CA PHE A 31 -26.39 24.08 20.77
C PHE A 31 -25.10 23.94 19.93
N LEU A 32 -25.07 23.10 18.90
CA LEU A 32 -23.85 22.85 18.10
C LEU A 32 -23.93 23.39 16.66
N GLY A 33 -24.88 24.28 16.37
CA GLY A 33 -25.15 24.75 15.00
C GLY A 33 -24.23 25.87 14.48
N TYR A 34 -23.30 26.40 15.27
CA TYR A 34 -22.49 27.57 14.86
C TYR A 34 -20.96 27.33 14.86
N PHE A 35 -20.48 26.24 15.49
CA PHE A 35 -19.05 25.89 15.44
C PHE A 35 -18.70 24.89 14.32
N GLY A 36 -19.71 24.34 13.64
CA GLY A 36 -19.51 23.38 12.53
C GLY A 36 -19.00 24.03 11.24
N ASP A 37 -19.45 25.25 10.93
CA ASP A 37 -19.16 25.85 9.61
C ASP A 37 -17.75 26.42 9.48
N ALA A 38 -17.10 26.81 10.59
CA ALA A 38 -15.71 27.27 10.57
C ALA A 38 -14.69 26.11 10.44
N LEU A 39 -15.04 24.92 10.94
CA LEU A 39 -14.25 23.69 10.80
C LEU A 39 -14.60 22.87 9.54
N ALA A 40 -15.64 23.26 8.80
CA ALA A 40 -15.94 22.65 7.51
C ALA A 40 -15.12 23.30 6.38
N GLY A 41 -14.88 24.61 6.45
CA GLY A 41 -14.09 25.33 5.45
C GLY A 41 -12.64 24.84 5.34
N TRP A 42 -11.94 24.68 6.47
CA TRP A 42 -10.53 24.23 6.47
C TRP A 42 -10.33 22.77 6.03
N ALA A 43 -11.37 21.95 6.07
CA ALA A 43 -11.31 20.54 5.76
C ALA A 43 -11.71 20.27 4.31
N VAL A 44 -12.48 21.18 3.68
CA VAL A 44 -12.86 21.05 2.28
C VAL A 44 -11.76 21.58 1.36
N ASP A 45 -11.07 22.68 1.70
CA ASP A 45 -9.98 23.19 0.85
C ASP A 45 -8.75 22.26 0.82
N GLU A 46 -8.45 21.55 1.93
CA GLU A 46 -7.38 20.54 1.96
C GLU A 46 -7.78 19.22 1.26
N TYR A 47 -9.09 18.91 1.19
CA TYR A 47 -9.59 17.64 0.64
C TYR A 47 -10.00 17.73 -0.85
N TRP A 48 -10.16 18.94 -1.40
CA TRP A 48 -10.65 19.18 -2.78
C TRP A 48 -9.65 19.87 -3.71
N SER A 49 -8.36 19.79 -3.40
CA SER A 49 -7.34 19.89 -4.44
C SER A 49 -6.94 18.47 -4.85
N PRO A 50 -7.53 17.87 -5.90
CA PRO A 50 -7.08 16.57 -6.37
C PRO A 50 -5.59 16.70 -6.70
N SER A 51 -4.74 16.10 -5.87
CA SER A 51 -3.30 16.10 -6.08
C SER A 51 -3.08 15.62 -7.52
N PRO A 52 -2.38 16.40 -8.36
CA PRO A 52 -2.29 16.08 -9.77
C PRO A 52 -1.75 14.67 -9.93
N SER A 53 -2.52 13.81 -10.59
CA SER A 53 -2.10 12.43 -10.86
C SER A 53 -0.83 12.48 -11.70
N VAL A 54 0.23 11.87 -11.19
CA VAL A 54 1.50 11.77 -11.89
C VAL A 54 1.50 10.43 -12.60
N LYS A 55 1.52 10.49 -13.93
CA LYS A 55 1.81 9.34 -14.76
C LYS A 55 3.32 9.16 -14.81
N ILE A 56 3.79 8.12 -14.14
CA ILE A 56 5.19 7.71 -14.21
C ILE A 56 5.31 6.76 -15.41
N ASP A 57 5.65 7.35 -16.55
CA ASP A 57 6.01 6.61 -17.75
C ASP A 57 7.47 6.22 -17.65
N PHE A 58 7.71 4.92 -17.43
CA PHE A 58 9.06 4.39 -17.47
C PHE A 58 9.67 4.67 -18.85
N GLN A 59 8.91 4.61 -19.95
CA GLN A 59 9.40 4.71 -21.36
C GLN A 59 10.20 5.98 -21.73
N ALA A 60 10.23 7.01 -20.90
CA ALA A 60 10.88 8.28 -21.21
C ALA A 60 12.42 8.23 -21.22
N GLU A 61 13.05 7.27 -20.55
CA GLU A 61 14.51 7.17 -20.46
C GLU A 61 15.06 5.96 -21.25
N GLN A 62 15.82 6.26 -22.31
CA GLN A 62 16.26 5.35 -23.39
C GLN A 62 17.24 4.22 -23.01
N ARG A 63 17.38 3.86 -21.72
CA ARG A 63 18.22 2.71 -21.28
C ARG A 63 17.40 1.51 -20.81
N CYS A 64 16.11 1.49 -21.12
CA CYS A 64 15.31 0.27 -21.17
C CYS A 64 14.36 0.45 -22.37
N PRO A 65 14.29 -0.48 -23.34
CA PRO A 65 13.41 -0.34 -24.51
C PRO A 65 11.92 -0.22 -24.14
N ASN A 66 11.59 -0.50 -22.88
CA ASN A 66 10.28 -0.35 -22.26
C ASN A 66 10.21 0.72 -21.17
N GLY A 67 11.33 1.38 -20.85
CA GLY A 67 11.38 2.45 -19.90
C GLY A 67 12.22 2.29 -18.64
N LYS A 68 12.77 3.41 -18.17
CA LYS A 68 13.65 3.54 -17.01
C LYS A 68 13.11 4.60 -16.04
N LEU A 69 12.95 4.18 -14.80
CA LEU A 69 12.84 5.07 -13.65
C LEU A 69 14.18 5.05 -12.94
N THR A 70 15.05 6.00 -13.25
CA THR A 70 16.15 6.32 -12.35
C THR A 70 15.77 7.43 -11.42
N ASP A 71 16.38 7.41 -10.23
CA ASP A 71 16.19 8.43 -9.23
C ASP A 71 14.71 8.49 -8.78
N ILE A 72 14.26 7.37 -8.19
CA ILE A 72 12.90 7.18 -7.67
C ILE A 72 12.49 8.37 -6.78
N ARG A 73 13.47 8.96 -6.08
CA ARG A 73 13.32 10.11 -5.20
C ARG A 73 12.71 11.33 -5.90
N ARG A 74 13.01 11.58 -7.18
CA ARG A 74 12.47 12.73 -7.94
C ARG A 74 10.94 12.73 -8.07
N PHE A 75 10.33 11.56 -7.90
CA PHE A 75 8.88 11.41 -8.01
C PHE A 75 8.17 11.55 -6.67
N PHE A 76 8.93 11.56 -5.56
CA PHE A 76 8.36 11.70 -4.23
C PHE A 76 8.00 13.15 -3.96
N GLU A 77 6.94 13.32 -3.18
CA GLU A 77 6.59 14.64 -2.63
C GLU A 77 7.53 15.04 -1.48
N ASP A 78 7.99 14.05 -0.73
CA ASP A 78 8.88 14.22 0.42
C ASP A 78 10.26 13.61 0.11
N ASP A 79 11.26 14.50 -0.07
CA ASP A 79 12.67 14.13 -0.26
C ASP A 79 13.30 13.49 0.98
N GLY A 80 12.65 13.62 2.15
CA GLY A 80 13.07 13.05 3.42
C GLY A 80 12.82 11.55 3.54
N ILE A 81 12.12 10.94 2.58
CA ILE A 81 11.84 9.51 2.58
C ILE A 81 13.14 8.71 2.38
N PRO A 82 13.53 7.87 3.37
CA PRO A 82 14.70 7.02 3.23
C PRO A 82 14.52 6.01 2.10
N LEU A 83 15.63 5.78 1.40
CA LEU A 83 15.78 4.77 0.37
C LEU A 83 16.89 3.84 0.85
N SER A 84 16.51 2.64 1.30
CA SER A 84 17.42 1.72 1.97
C SER A 84 17.75 0.50 1.13
N ASN A 85 18.87 -0.15 1.50
CA ASN A 85 19.32 -1.41 0.91
C ASN A 85 19.61 -1.34 -0.61
N GLY A 86 19.94 -0.15 -1.14
CA GLY A 86 20.22 0.08 -2.56
C GLY A 86 19.01 0.55 -3.38
N ALA A 87 17.89 0.88 -2.74
CA ALA A 87 16.71 1.43 -3.42
C ALA A 87 16.97 2.78 -4.11
N ASP A 88 17.98 3.53 -3.66
CA ASP A 88 18.46 4.78 -4.26
C ASP A 88 19.14 4.57 -5.62
N GLN A 89 19.73 3.40 -5.82
CA GLN A 89 20.40 2.99 -7.06
C GLN A 89 19.57 2.01 -7.89
N LEU A 90 18.33 1.76 -7.48
CA LEU A 90 17.44 0.82 -8.17
C LEU A 90 16.84 1.47 -9.42
N THR A 91 17.03 0.80 -10.54
CA THR A 91 16.35 1.09 -11.81
C THR A 91 15.25 0.06 -12.02
N ILE A 92 14.01 0.50 -12.22
CA ILE A 92 12.90 -0.39 -12.55
C ILE A 92 12.67 -0.37 -14.06
N CYS A 93 12.74 -1.55 -14.69
CA CYS A 93 12.46 -1.71 -16.12
C CYS A 93 11.13 -2.43 -16.31
N ASP A 94 10.09 -1.66 -16.62
CA ASP A 94 8.74 -2.14 -16.87
C ASP A 94 8.13 -1.39 -18.06
N SER A 95 7.32 -2.07 -18.88
CA SER A 95 6.54 -1.47 -19.97
C SER A 95 5.27 -0.79 -19.50
N GLU A 96 4.77 -1.13 -18.31
CA GLU A 96 3.54 -0.53 -17.78
C GLU A 96 3.82 0.74 -17.00
N ALA A 97 3.12 1.82 -17.35
CA ALA A 97 3.11 3.04 -16.57
C ALA A 97 2.57 2.79 -15.14
N LEU A 98 2.98 3.62 -14.20
CA LEU A 98 2.37 3.70 -12.87
C LEU A 98 1.56 4.99 -12.78
N MET A 99 0.27 4.85 -12.52
CA MET A 99 -0.64 5.98 -12.25
C MET A 99 -0.74 6.13 -10.75
N THR A 100 -0.26 7.23 -10.21
CA THR A 100 -0.21 7.47 -8.76
C THR A 100 -0.20 8.98 -8.48
N THR A 101 -0.18 9.38 -7.22
CA THR A 101 0.06 10.76 -6.77
C THR A 101 1.45 10.85 -6.15
N ARG A 102 2.06 12.05 -6.13
CA ARG A 102 3.44 12.24 -5.59
C ARG A 102 3.60 11.73 -4.15
N SER A 103 2.59 11.90 -3.32
CA SER A 103 2.52 11.39 -1.95
C SER A 103 2.40 9.85 -1.86
N GLN A 104 1.83 9.18 -2.87
CA GLN A 104 1.59 7.74 -2.84
C GLN A 104 2.64 6.93 -3.61
N VAL A 105 3.53 7.58 -4.38
CA VAL A 105 4.56 6.92 -5.19
C VAL A 105 5.33 5.82 -4.44
N PRO A 106 5.87 6.05 -3.22
CA PRO A 106 6.66 5.01 -2.54
C PRO A 106 5.82 3.76 -2.23
N ARG A 107 4.59 3.97 -1.75
CA ARG A 107 3.66 2.89 -1.41
C ARG A 107 3.20 2.15 -2.66
N ASP A 108 2.87 2.88 -3.71
CA ASP A 108 2.36 2.30 -4.96
C ASP A 108 3.46 1.56 -5.74
N LEU A 109 4.70 2.04 -5.68
CA LEU A 109 5.86 1.31 -6.20
C LEU A 109 6.08 -0.01 -5.47
N ALA A 110 6.04 0.00 -4.13
CA ALA A 110 6.17 -1.22 -3.34
C ALA A 110 5.00 -2.19 -3.57
N ALA A 111 3.79 -1.68 -3.82
CA ALA A 111 2.62 -2.48 -4.13
C ALA A 111 2.68 -3.08 -5.54
N LYS A 112 3.17 -2.32 -6.53
CA LYS A 112 3.31 -2.78 -7.92
C LYS A 112 4.47 -3.75 -8.09
N TYR A 113 5.59 -3.52 -7.39
CA TYR A 113 6.80 -4.35 -7.49
C TYR A 113 7.16 -4.99 -6.14
N PRO A 114 6.30 -5.86 -5.58
CA PRO A 114 6.51 -6.48 -4.28
C PRO A 114 7.71 -7.43 -4.23
N ALA A 115 8.29 -7.80 -5.38
CA ALA A 115 9.55 -8.54 -5.46
C ALA A 115 10.79 -7.66 -5.51
N CYS A 116 10.65 -6.36 -5.76
CA CYS A 116 11.80 -5.47 -5.84
C CYS A 116 11.88 -4.51 -4.65
N LEU A 117 10.72 -4.11 -4.13
CA LEU A 117 10.58 -3.05 -3.15
C LEU A 117 9.62 -3.45 -2.03
N LYS A 118 9.86 -2.89 -0.85
CA LYS A 118 8.95 -3.00 0.29
C LYS A 118 8.89 -1.68 1.04
N TRP A 119 7.69 -1.24 1.36
CA TRP A 119 7.43 -0.04 2.16
C TRP A 119 7.24 -0.43 3.62
N ILE A 120 8.15 -0.01 4.51
CA ILE A 120 8.11 -0.30 5.95
C ILE A 120 8.44 0.97 6.71
N ASP A 121 7.60 1.38 7.67
CA ASP A 121 7.90 2.51 8.57
C ASP A 121 8.34 3.81 7.87
N SER A 122 7.77 4.06 6.69
CA SER A 122 8.12 5.20 5.81
C SER A 122 9.49 5.11 5.12
N ASP A 123 10.07 3.92 5.06
CA ASP A 123 11.27 3.58 4.31
C ASP A 123 10.93 2.69 3.10
N LEU A 124 11.49 3.04 1.95
CA LEU A 124 11.40 2.23 0.75
C LEU A 124 12.66 1.38 0.63
N ILE A 125 12.50 0.08 0.89
CA ILE A 125 13.59 -0.87 1.04
C ILE A 125 13.65 -1.77 -0.21
N MET A 126 14.83 -1.88 -0.81
CA MET A 126 15.07 -2.82 -1.91
C MET A 126 15.22 -4.27 -1.40
N LEU A 127 14.65 -5.24 -2.14
CA LEU A 127 14.64 -6.66 -1.78
C LEU A 127 15.82 -7.42 -2.42
N ARG A 128 17.02 -7.29 -1.86
CA ARG A 128 18.27 -7.83 -2.47
C ARG A 128 18.31 -9.35 -2.63
N ALA A 129 17.51 -10.10 -1.87
CA ALA A 129 17.43 -11.56 -2.00
C ALA A 129 16.42 -12.02 -3.08
N SER A 130 15.73 -11.09 -3.73
CA SER A 130 14.77 -11.40 -4.77
C SER A 130 15.43 -11.69 -6.11
N LYS A 131 14.95 -12.73 -6.80
CA LYS A 131 15.37 -13.07 -8.17
C LYS A 131 14.96 -12.05 -9.22
N ALA A 132 14.07 -11.12 -8.87
CA ALA A 132 13.67 -10.03 -9.76
C ALA A 132 14.71 -8.90 -9.79
N ILE A 133 15.68 -8.90 -8.87
CA ILE A 133 16.74 -7.89 -8.79
C ILE A 133 18.06 -8.48 -9.23
N CYS A 134 18.79 -7.75 -10.07
CA CYS A 134 20.15 -8.08 -10.43
C CYS A 134 21.04 -6.82 -10.43
N ALA A 135 22.34 -7.01 -10.25
CA ALA A 135 23.32 -5.92 -10.24
C ALA A 135 23.84 -5.64 -11.66
N LEU A 136 24.00 -4.36 -11.99
CA LEU A 136 24.67 -3.93 -13.21
C LEU A 136 26.19 -4.13 -13.10
N PRO A 137 26.90 -4.32 -14.23
CA PRO A 137 28.36 -4.31 -14.23
C PRO A 137 28.92 -2.96 -13.75
N ASP A 138 30.18 -2.95 -13.33
CA ASP A 138 30.92 -1.76 -12.89
C ASP A 138 30.28 -0.98 -11.73
N ASP A 139 29.55 -1.67 -10.84
CA ASP A 139 28.83 -1.08 -9.71
C ASP A 139 27.86 0.06 -10.11
N ALA A 140 27.32 0.00 -11.32
CA ALA A 140 26.43 1.03 -11.87
C ALA A 140 25.01 1.04 -11.24
N GLY A 141 24.76 0.19 -10.25
CA GLY A 141 23.50 0.09 -9.51
C GLY A 141 22.77 -1.24 -9.70
N PHE A 142 21.46 -1.23 -9.48
CA PHE A 142 20.61 -2.42 -9.53
C PHE A 142 19.49 -2.26 -10.55
N VAL A 143 19.05 -3.38 -11.13
CA VAL A 143 17.89 -3.44 -12.01
C VAL A 143 16.84 -4.35 -11.41
N CYS A 144 15.61 -3.86 -11.33
CA CYS A 144 14.41 -4.65 -11.13
C CYS A 144 13.79 -4.97 -12.49
N ASP A 145 13.68 -6.26 -12.81
CA ASP A 145 12.83 -6.72 -13.91
C ASP A 145 11.36 -6.52 -13.51
N GLY A 146 10.69 -5.54 -14.07
CA GLY A 146 9.32 -5.19 -13.70
C GLY A 146 8.30 -6.32 -13.90
N ALA A 147 8.53 -7.23 -14.86
CA ALA A 147 7.65 -8.37 -15.07
C ALA A 147 7.76 -9.40 -13.93
N ASN A 148 8.99 -9.71 -13.53
CA ASN A 148 9.27 -10.60 -12.40
C ASN A 148 9.06 -9.90 -11.05
N GLY A 149 9.21 -8.59 -11.00
CA GLY A 149 9.07 -7.73 -9.83
C GLY A 149 7.65 -7.70 -9.26
N ARG A 150 6.65 -8.04 -10.06
CA ARG A 150 5.24 -8.16 -9.66
C ARG A 150 4.93 -9.43 -8.89
N ILE A 151 5.82 -10.44 -8.97
CA ILE A 151 5.60 -11.74 -8.34
C ILE A 151 6.11 -11.68 -6.90
N PHE A 152 5.20 -11.75 -5.92
CA PHE A 152 5.59 -11.71 -4.51
C PHE A 152 6.61 -12.81 -4.18
N PRO A 153 7.82 -12.46 -3.66
CA PRO A 153 8.93 -13.40 -3.49
C PRO A 153 8.86 -14.18 -2.17
N GLY A 154 7.83 -13.98 -1.36
CA GLY A 154 7.72 -14.51 0.01
C GLY A 154 8.20 -13.51 1.07
N SER A 155 7.92 -13.81 2.34
CA SER A 155 8.21 -12.91 3.48
C SER A 155 9.70 -12.73 3.77
N GLY A 156 10.57 -13.60 3.23
CA GLY A 156 12.02 -13.62 3.50
C GLY A 156 12.92 -12.85 2.53
N ALA A 157 12.36 -12.09 1.57
CA ALA A 157 13.13 -11.55 0.45
C ALA A 157 13.90 -10.23 0.72
N LEU A 158 13.91 -9.71 1.95
CA LEU A 158 14.58 -8.44 2.27
C LEU A 158 16.08 -8.46 1.95
N GLY A 159 16.79 -9.52 2.34
CA GLY A 159 18.21 -9.70 2.04
C GLY A 159 19.09 -8.52 2.47
N ILE A 160 18.84 -7.93 3.65
CA ILE A 160 19.55 -6.74 4.13
C ILE A 160 21.06 -7.01 4.14
N GLY A 161 21.82 -6.21 3.37
CA GLY A 161 23.27 -6.37 3.26
C GLY A 161 23.77 -7.51 2.37
N ASN A 162 22.88 -8.34 1.81
CA ASN A 162 23.26 -9.44 0.92
C ASN A 162 23.80 -8.92 -0.41
N SER A 163 24.79 -9.62 -1.00
CA SER A 163 25.20 -9.37 -2.38
C SER A 163 24.07 -9.71 -3.34
N VAL A 164 23.87 -8.85 -4.34
CA VAL A 164 22.94 -9.11 -5.45
C VAL A 164 23.74 -9.75 -6.58
N GLU A 165 23.17 -10.78 -7.20
CA GLU A 165 23.80 -11.45 -8.34
C GLU A 165 23.87 -10.51 -9.54
N LEU A 166 24.96 -10.59 -10.31
CA LEU A 166 25.10 -9.84 -11.56
C LEU A 166 23.99 -10.21 -12.54
N CYS A 167 23.48 -9.22 -13.26
CA CYS A 167 22.50 -9.46 -14.32
C CYS A 167 23.10 -10.39 -15.37
N ALA A 168 22.33 -11.43 -15.75
CA ALA A 168 22.69 -12.26 -16.89
C ALA A 168 22.84 -11.39 -18.14
N THR A 169 23.83 -11.71 -18.98
CA THR A 169 24.10 -11.00 -20.24
C THR A 169 22.83 -10.84 -21.10
N GLU A 170 21.97 -11.86 -21.13
CA GLU A 170 20.69 -11.81 -21.84
C GLU A 170 19.74 -10.74 -21.31
N LEU A 171 19.68 -10.55 -19.98
CA LEU A 171 18.89 -9.50 -19.33
C LEU A 171 19.49 -8.12 -19.60
N LEU A 172 20.83 -7.99 -19.51
CA LEU A 172 21.53 -6.74 -19.83
C LEU A 172 21.21 -6.29 -21.27
N VAL A 173 21.34 -7.19 -22.24
CA VAL A 173 21.01 -6.91 -23.65
C VAL A 173 19.53 -6.59 -23.82
N ARG A 174 18.63 -7.35 -23.20
CA ARG A 174 17.17 -7.10 -23.26
C ARG A 174 16.80 -5.73 -22.71
N PHE A 175 17.49 -5.30 -21.67
CA PHE A 175 17.30 -4.00 -21.06
C PHE A 175 18.13 -2.90 -21.74
N GLY A 176 18.98 -3.21 -22.73
CA GLY A 176 19.76 -2.20 -23.45
C GLY A 176 20.98 -1.67 -22.68
N PHE A 177 21.46 -2.43 -21.69
CA PHE A 177 22.76 -2.21 -21.04
C PHE A 177 23.89 -2.88 -21.84
N SER A 178 25.09 -2.33 -21.76
CA SER A 178 26.27 -3.01 -22.27
C SER A 178 26.50 -4.27 -21.42
N PRO A 179 26.69 -5.45 -22.05
CA PRO A 179 27.17 -6.63 -21.36
C PRO A 179 28.63 -6.48 -20.91
#